data_AF-A0A8J8GRB0-F1
#
_entry.id   AF-A0A8J8GRB0-F1
#
_cell.length_a   1.000
_cell.length_b   1.000
_cell.length_c   1.000
_cell.angle_alpha   90.00
_cell.angle_beta   90.00
_cell.angle_gamma   90.00
#
_symmetry.space_group_name_H-M   'P 1'
#
loop_
_entity.id
_entity.type
_entity.pdbx_description
1 polymer ?
#
loop_
_entity_poly.entity_id
_entity_poly.type
_entity_poly.pdbx_seq_one_letter_code
_entity_poly.pdbx_strand_id
1 'polypeptide(L)'
;MGETSKRKALARHGKVSGGSVAVIIPTFNERENIKTTLDRCLRVLEATEYAYELIVVDDDSPDRTWEFVETAYAGDDRVRVLRRTENRGLALSIVAGLRTASTAYCAVIDADLQHPPEKIPDLLAALDAGADISIGSRHIEDGEIENWSRFRTTVSKGATALTKRFLPTARRISDPMSGMFAVRRSVVDNVDLQPQGYKILLEIISKCDVEEVTEVPYTFRERTAGESKLSADQYQEFVEHLLELSVGEYANRISENPRRVVRMLEFFAVGAVGVLVNIIVFLLLMKSGTHYLVSGSFAFLAAVQWNFVGNWAITFDRPSDALTKRYVAFHAVCLVGLIVYEIVLSLLLFVPALPVLLANVGAIGASSVWNFVGADTTAFAENIENVEISIGPISYTQTATEFEGGSD
;
A
#
# COMPACT_ATOMS: atom_id res chain seq x y z
N MET A 1 3.29 43.37 2.49
CA MET A 1 4.15 43.54 3.70
C MET A 1 3.77 42.60 4.87
N GLY A 2 2.86 41.62 4.70
CA GLY A 2 2.37 40.76 5.79
C GLY A 2 3.03 39.38 5.91
N GLU A 3 3.55 38.82 4.81
CA GLU A 3 4.04 37.44 4.75
C GLU A 3 5.42 37.26 5.43
N THR A 4 6.29 38.27 5.30
CA THR A 4 7.61 38.31 5.92
C THR A 4 7.54 38.52 7.44
N SER A 5 6.45 39.14 7.93
CA SER A 5 6.23 39.38 9.36
C SER A 5 5.74 38.10 10.07
N LYS A 6 4.89 37.30 9.40
CA LYS A 6 4.41 36.01 9.91
C LYS A 6 5.53 34.96 10.04
N ARG A 7 6.45 34.90 9.07
CA ARG A 7 7.67 34.04 9.17
C ARG A 7 8.55 34.37 10.39
N LYS A 8 8.52 35.61 10.88
CA LYS A 8 9.28 36.04 12.06
C LYS A 8 8.59 35.74 13.39
N ALA A 9 7.27 35.58 13.41
CA ALA A 9 6.52 35.27 14.63
C ALA A 9 6.72 33.81 15.08
N LEU A 10 6.72 32.87 14.13
CA LEU A 10 7.03 31.45 14.40
C LEU A 10 8.49 31.20 14.83
N ALA A 11 9.41 32.09 14.47
CA ALA A 11 10.84 31.94 14.74
C ALA A 11 11.30 32.39 16.15
N ARG A 12 10.38 32.88 17.00
CA ARG A 12 10.73 33.43 18.34
C ARG A 12 10.69 32.42 19.49
N HIS A 13 10.29 31.17 19.25
CA HIS A 13 10.44 30.09 20.24
C HIS A 13 11.60 29.18 19.80
N GLY A 14 12.56 28.99 20.71
CA GLY A 14 13.88 28.41 20.43
C GLY A 14 13.82 26.98 19.87
N LYS A 15 14.94 26.54 19.28
CA LYS A 15 15.25 25.18 18.80
C LYS A 15 14.34 24.07 19.36
N VAL A 16 13.41 23.57 18.56
CA VAL A 16 12.69 22.31 18.83
C VAL A 16 12.71 21.43 17.57
N SER A 17 13.20 20.20 17.72
CA SER A 17 12.90 19.08 16.83
C SER A 17 11.39 18.83 16.84
N GLY A 18 10.68 19.05 15.74
CA GLY A 18 9.23 18.71 15.63
C GLY A 18 8.22 19.77 16.10
N GLY A 19 8.65 20.95 16.52
CA GLY A 19 7.80 21.90 17.27
C GLY A 19 6.65 22.60 16.53
N SER A 20 6.22 22.18 15.33
CA SER A 20 5.03 22.78 14.69
C SER A 20 4.19 21.86 13.81
N VAL A 21 2.86 22.06 13.84
CA VAL A 21 1.87 21.25 13.12
C VAL A 21 0.82 22.09 12.41
N ALA A 22 0.47 21.73 11.18
CA ALA A 22 -0.72 22.23 10.49
C ALA A 22 -1.77 21.13 10.48
N VAL A 23 -2.95 21.39 11.05
CA VAL A 23 -4.09 20.48 10.96
C VAL A 23 -4.96 20.90 9.79
N ILE A 24 -4.99 20.07 8.75
CA ILE A 24 -5.72 20.28 7.51
C ILE A 24 -7.10 19.63 7.64
N ILE A 25 -8.14 20.44 7.45
CA ILE A 25 -9.53 20.06 7.66
C ILE A 25 -10.29 20.37 6.36
N PRO A 26 -10.45 19.39 5.46
CA PRO A 26 -11.21 19.59 4.24
C PRO A 26 -12.71 19.71 4.54
N THR A 27 -13.40 20.65 3.90
CA THR A 27 -14.83 20.90 4.12
C THR A 27 -15.62 21.02 2.82
N PHE A 28 -16.82 20.43 2.81
CA PHE A 28 -17.84 20.68 1.80
C PHE A 28 -19.25 20.45 2.38
N ASN A 29 -19.98 21.55 2.65
CA ASN A 29 -21.24 21.57 3.40
C ASN A 29 -21.11 21.05 4.84
N GLU A 30 -20.19 21.61 5.62
CA GLU A 30 -19.87 21.18 6.98
C GLU A 30 -20.15 22.26 8.04
N ARG A 31 -21.00 23.24 7.72
CA ARG A 31 -21.27 24.41 8.59
C ARG A 31 -21.72 24.04 10.01
N GLU A 32 -22.48 22.97 10.16
CA GLU A 32 -22.99 22.53 11.45
C GLU A 32 -21.92 21.86 12.33
N ASN A 33 -20.94 21.20 11.70
CA ASN A 33 -19.91 20.42 12.41
C ASN A 33 -18.62 21.24 12.64
N ILE A 34 -18.27 22.12 11.69
CA ILE A 34 -16.95 22.75 11.62
C ILE A 34 -16.58 23.53 12.89
N LYS A 35 -17.53 24.21 13.53
CA LYS A 35 -17.26 24.97 14.76
C LYS A 35 -16.76 24.04 15.86
N THR A 36 -17.48 22.95 16.10
CA THR A 36 -17.16 21.97 17.15
C THR A 36 -15.84 21.28 16.87
N THR A 37 -15.56 20.94 15.61
CA THR A 37 -14.29 20.34 15.20
C THR A 37 -13.13 21.27 15.49
N LEU A 38 -13.22 22.54 15.07
CA LEU A 38 -12.18 23.54 15.30
C LEU A 38 -11.97 23.82 16.80
N ASP A 39 -13.03 24.04 17.57
CA ASP A 39 -12.94 24.29 19.01
C ASP A 39 -12.26 23.13 19.76
N ARG A 40 -12.52 21.88 19.36
CA ARG A 40 -11.88 20.69 19.94
C ARG A 40 -10.42 20.58 19.52
N CYS A 41 -10.10 20.80 18.24
CA CYS A 41 -8.71 20.86 17.78
C CYS A 41 -7.91 21.92 18.53
N LEU A 42 -8.45 23.15 18.66
CA LEU A 42 -7.80 24.23 19.40
C LEU A 42 -7.54 23.80 20.85
N ARG A 43 -8.54 23.31 21.56
CA ARG A 43 -8.40 22.88 22.96
C ARG A 43 -7.34 21.79 23.15
N VAL A 44 -7.35 20.80 22.28
CA VAL A 44 -6.42 19.66 22.37
C VAL A 44 -4.99 20.13 22.10
N LEU A 45 -4.79 20.98 21.08
CA LEU A 45 -3.47 21.49 20.71
C LEU A 45 -2.94 22.54 21.69
N GLU A 46 -3.82 23.34 22.33
CA GLU A 46 -3.44 24.26 23.41
C GLU A 46 -2.83 23.53 24.61
N ALA A 47 -3.18 22.26 24.82
CA ALA A 47 -2.62 21.42 25.87
C ALA A 47 -1.27 20.77 25.48
N THR A 48 -0.76 21.07 24.28
CA THR A 48 0.52 20.54 23.77
C THR A 48 1.56 21.65 23.62
N GLU A 49 2.83 21.26 23.45
CA GLU A 49 3.94 22.21 23.24
C GLU A 49 4.17 22.56 21.76
N TYR A 50 3.34 22.06 20.83
CA TYR A 50 3.49 22.35 19.41
C TYR A 50 2.96 23.75 19.07
N ALA A 51 3.70 24.51 18.27
CA ALA A 51 3.11 25.64 17.56
C ALA A 51 2.18 25.12 16.47
N TYR A 52 0.92 25.57 16.41
CA TYR A 52 -0.03 24.99 15.47
C TYR A 52 -0.82 26.01 14.66
N GLU A 53 -1.27 25.56 13.50
CA GLU A 53 -2.29 26.23 12.68
C GLU A 53 -3.38 25.22 12.27
N LEU A 54 -4.62 25.67 12.17
CA LEU A 54 -5.73 24.94 11.59
C LEU A 54 -6.01 25.53 10.21
N ILE A 55 -5.93 24.69 9.17
CA ILE A 55 -6.17 25.07 7.78
C ILE A 55 -7.48 24.42 7.35
N VAL A 56 -8.56 25.20 7.34
CA VAL A 56 -9.83 24.77 6.76
C VAL A 56 -9.74 24.91 5.25
N VAL A 57 -9.80 23.81 4.52
CA VAL A 57 -9.77 23.82 3.05
C VAL A 57 -11.16 23.58 2.52
N ASP A 58 -11.83 24.63 2.08
CA ASP A 58 -13.23 24.59 1.69
C ASP A 58 -13.41 24.64 0.17
N ASP A 59 -14.14 23.68 -0.37
CA ASP A 59 -14.38 23.54 -1.82
C ASP A 59 -15.58 24.35 -2.30
N ASP A 60 -15.62 25.62 -1.90
CA ASP A 60 -16.66 26.59 -2.25
C ASP A 60 -18.05 26.10 -1.86
N SER A 61 -18.19 25.77 -0.57
CA SER A 61 -19.41 25.24 0.02
C SER A 61 -20.59 26.19 -0.19
N PRO A 62 -21.71 25.73 -0.78
CA PRO A 62 -22.91 26.56 -0.96
C PRO A 62 -23.57 26.98 0.36
N ASP A 63 -23.36 26.22 1.44
CA ASP A 63 -23.84 26.57 2.79
C ASP A 63 -23.00 27.67 3.47
N ARG A 64 -21.96 28.18 2.78
CA ARG A 64 -21.04 29.22 3.27
C ARG A 64 -20.25 28.79 4.51
N THR A 65 -19.86 27.51 4.60
CA THR A 65 -18.94 27.00 5.63
C THR A 65 -17.68 27.87 5.75
N TRP A 66 -17.03 28.23 4.63
CA TRP A 66 -15.85 29.09 4.60
C TRP A 66 -16.09 30.48 5.24
N GLU A 67 -17.19 31.16 4.89
CA GLU A 67 -17.52 32.50 5.38
C GLU A 67 -17.81 32.48 6.89
N PHE A 68 -18.45 31.41 7.35
CA PHE A 68 -18.71 31.18 8.76
C PHE A 68 -17.39 31.07 9.54
N VAL A 69 -16.43 30.27 9.07
CA VAL A 69 -15.13 30.12 9.73
C VAL A 69 -14.35 31.44 9.74
N GLU A 70 -14.29 32.15 8.60
CA GLU A 70 -13.64 33.45 8.52
C GLU A 70 -14.21 34.46 9.53
N THR A 71 -15.54 34.46 9.71
CA THR A 71 -16.21 35.37 10.64
C THR A 71 -16.01 34.95 12.10
N ALA A 72 -16.19 33.66 12.40
CA ALA A 72 -16.14 33.14 13.77
C ALA A 72 -14.75 33.19 14.39
N TYR A 73 -13.70 33.10 13.55
CA TYR A 73 -12.30 33.05 13.98
C TYR A 73 -11.46 34.24 13.47
N ALA A 74 -12.10 35.35 13.07
CA ALA A 74 -11.43 36.53 12.51
C ALA A 74 -10.28 37.12 13.37
N GLY A 75 -10.31 36.89 14.69
CA GLY A 75 -9.29 37.34 15.63
C GLY A 75 -8.26 36.28 16.04
N ASP A 76 -8.36 35.05 15.54
CA ASP A 76 -7.48 33.95 15.89
C ASP A 76 -6.54 33.61 14.72
N ASP A 77 -5.29 34.10 14.79
CA ASP A 77 -4.27 33.86 13.78
C ASP A 77 -3.90 32.37 13.59
N ARG A 78 -4.36 31.49 14.48
CA ARG A 78 -4.14 30.04 14.40
C ARG A 78 -5.14 29.36 13.47
N VAL A 79 -6.23 30.01 13.08
CA VAL A 79 -7.25 29.43 12.18
C VAL A 79 -7.25 30.21 10.87
N ARG A 80 -7.12 29.49 9.75
CA ARG A 80 -7.24 30.09 8.42
C ARG A 80 -8.09 29.26 7.48
N VAL A 81 -8.68 29.95 6.51
CA VAL A 81 -9.50 29.35 5.46
C VAL A 81 -8.76 29.43 4.13
N LEU A 82 -8.70 28.31 3.42
CA LEU A 82 -8.30 28.19 2.02
C LEU A 82 -9.54 27.81 1.21
N ARG A 83 -10.20 28.81 0.62
CA ARG A 83 -11.35 28.58 -0.26
C ARG A 83 -10.88 28.24 -1.67
N ARG A 84 -11.38 27.12 -2.21
CA ARG A 84 -11.09 26.61 -3.54
C ARG A 84 -12.34 26.65 -4.40
N THR A 85 -12.31 27.42 -5.48
CA THR A 85 -13.46 27.56 -6.40
C THR A 85 -13.38 26.66 -7.62
N GLU A 86 -12.25 25.98 -7.83
CA GLU A 86 -11.97 25.10 -8.96
C GLU A 86 -11.42 23.74 -8.49
N ASN A 87 -11.52 22.70 -9.33
CA ASN A 87 -10.97 21.36 -9.07
C ASN A 87 -11.39 20.76 -7.73
N ARG A 88 -12.71 20.77 -7.46
CA ARG A 88 -13.29 20.24 -6.21
C ARG A 88 -13.01 18.75 -6.05
N GLY A 89 -12.80 18.30 -4.81
CA GLY A 89 -12.58 16.91 -4.46
C GLY A 89 -11.78 16.76 -3.18
N LEU A 90 -12.20 15.84 -2.30
CA LEU A 90 -11.63 15.65 -0.95
C LEU A 90 -10.10 15.53 -0.96
N ALA A 91 -9.57 14.63 -1.79
CA ALA A 91 -8.13 14.40 -1.81
C ALA A 91 -7.36 15.62 -2.36
N LEU A 92 -7.93 16.33 -3.34
CA LEU A 92 -7.35 17.58 -3.86
C LEU A 92 -7.38 18.71 -2.82
N SER A 93 -8.40 18.77 -1.95
CA SER A 93 -8.45 19.73 -0.83
C SER A 93 -7.34 19.45 0.16
N ILE A 94 -7.11 18.17 0.48
CA ILE A 94 -6.02 17.78 1.37
C ILE A 94 -4.67 18.12 0.75
N VAL A 95 -4.45 17.84 -0.54
CA VAL A 95 -3.21 18.23 -1.26
C VAL A 95 -3.00 19.74 -1.24
N ALA A 96 -4.05 20.54 -1.46
CA ALA A 96 -3.96 22.00 -1.38
C ALA A 96 -3.57 22.47 0.04
N GLY A 97 -4.13 21.84 1.08
CA GLY A 97 -3.75 22.06 2.46
C GLY A 97 -2.28 21.73 2.73
N LEU A 98 -1.84 20.53 2.31
CA LEU A 98 -0.46 20.06 2.47
C LEU A 98 0.53 21.01 1.79
N ARG A 99 0.23 21.46 0.56
CA ARG A 99 1.07 22.40 -0.20
C ARG A 99 1.18 23.77 0.46
N THR A 100 0.14 24.21 1.17
CA THR A 100 0.10 25.54 1.79
C THR A 100 0.62 25.53 3.23
N ALA A 101 0.71 24.35 3.87
CA ALA A 101 1.28 24.20 5.20
C ALA A 101 2.80 24.50 5.18
N SER A 102 3.26 25.22 6.20
CA SER A 102 4.67 25.60 6.37
C SER A 102 5.31 25.07 7.65
N THR A 103 4.61 24.15 8.30
CA THR A 103 4.95 23.52 9.58
C THR A 103 5.79 22.25 9.37
N ALA A 104 6.41 21.77 10.45
CA ALA A 104 7.20 20.54 10.39
C ALA A 104 6.32 19.30 10.14
N TYR A 105 5.13 19.28 10.76
CA TYR A 105 4.14 18.21 10.62
C TYR A 105 2.86 18.70 9.97
N CYS A 106 2.19 17.81 9.27
CA CYS A 106 0.84 18.02 8.75
C CYS A 106 -0.06 16.90 9.28
N ALA A 107 -1.13 17.24 9.98
CA ALA A 107 -2.19 16.32 10.37
C ALA A 107 -3.41 16.54 9.48
N VAL A 108 -4.15 15.49 9.17
CA VAL A 108 -5.37 15.53 8.37
C VAL A 108 -6.50 14.92 9.20
N ILE A 109 -7.64 15.59 9.23
CA ILE A 109 -8.84 15.13 9.93
C ILE A 109 -10.10 15.63 9.22
N ASP A 110 -11.13 14.78 9.13
CA ASP A 110 -12.42 15.20 8.56
C ASP A 110 -13.18 16.14 9.51
N ALA A 111 -14.01 17.01 8.93
CA ALA A 111 -14.75 18.03 9.67
C ALA A 111 -15.97 17.52 10.45
N ASP A 112 -16.33 16.24 10.32
CA ASP A 112 -17.63 15.70 10.70
C ASP A 112 -17.71 14.99 12.06
N LEU A 113 -16.66 15.17 12.88
CA LEU A 113 -16.52 14.63 14.24
C LEU A 113 -16.46 13.09 14.33
N GLN A 114 -16.45 12.37 13.20
CA GLN A 114 -16.23 10.91 13.21
C GLN A 114 -14.80 10.57 13.64
N HIS A 115 -13.86 11.46 13.32
CA HIS A 115 -12.49 11.44 13.77
C HIS A 115 -12.35 12.28 15.06
N PRO A 116 -11.82 11.72 16.16
CA PRO A 116 -11.65 12.45 17.42
C PRO A 116 -10.40 13.33 17.37
N PRO A 117 -10.52 14.67 17.46
CA PRO A 117 -9.36 15.57 17.52
C PRO A 117 -8.39 15.24 18.68
N GLU A 118 -8.88 14.60 19.73
CA GLU A 118 -8.10 14.17 20.90
C GLU A 118 -7.03 13.14 20.56
N LYS A 119 -7.07 12.54 19.36
CA LYS A 119 -6.04 11.62 18.87
C LYS A 119 -4.92 12.30 18.08
N ILE A 120 -5.03 13.60 17.80
CA ILE A 120 -3.96 14.36 17.13
C ILE A 120 -2.65 14.32 17.94
N PRO A 121 -2.63 14.54 19.28
CA PRO A 121 -1.39 14.46 20.06
C PRO A 121 -0.69 13.10 19.97
N ASP A 122 -1.46 12.01 20.00
CA ASP A 122 -0.92 10.65 19.86
C ASP A 122 -0.25 10.44 18.48
N LEU A 123 -0.86 10.96 17.41
CA LEU A 123 -0.28 10.94 16.06
C LEU A 123 1.03 11.74 16.01
N LEU A 124 1.07 12.94 16.60
CA LEU A 124 2.27 13.78 16.62
C LEU A 124 3.39 13.14 17.46
N ALA A 125 3.05 12.51 18.58
CA ALA A 125 4.01 11.77 19.39
C ALA A 125 4.65 10.61 18.61
N ALA A 126 3.88 9.90 17.78
CA ALA A 126 4.40 8.85 16.91
C ALA A 126 5.38 9.41 15.85
N LEU A 127 5.08 10.58 15.28
CA LEU A 127 6.03 11.26 14.41
C LEU A 127 7.30 11.61 15.18
N ASP A 128 7.22 12.23 16.35
CA ASP A 128 8.39 12.56 17.17
C ASP A 128 9.23 11.34 17.55
N ALA A 129 8.60 10.17 17.73
CA ALA A 129 9.28 8.90 18.00
C ALA A 129 10.04 8.32 16.79
N GLY A 130 9.90 8.91 15.61
CA GLY A 130 10.65 8.56 14.40
C GLY A 130 9.81 8.13 13.21
N ALA A 131 8.48 8.04 13.34
CA ALA A 131 7.64 7.70 12.21
C ALA A 131 7.67 8.79 11.13
N ASP A 132 7.62 8.37 9.86
CA ASP A 132 7.43 9.26 8.71
C ASP A 132 5.96 9.66 8.57
N ILE A 133 5.09 8.69 8.86
CA ILE A 133 3.64 8.84 8.87
C ILE A 133 3.05 8.07 10.06
N SER A 134 2.10 8.71 10.72
CA SER A 134 1.26 8.11 11.75
C SER A 134 -0.19 8.06 11.26
N ILE A 135 -0.87 6.93 11.40
CA ILE A 135 -2.22 6.70 10.85
C ILE A 135 -3.18 6.38 11.98
N GLY A 136 -4.28 7.13 12.08
CA GLY A 136 -5.39 6.76 12.94
C GLY A 136 -6.03 5.48 12.39
N SER A 137 -6.03 4.40 13.15
CA SER A 137 -6.44 3.06 12.69
C SER A 137 -7.60 2.50 13.50
N ARG A 138 -8.61 1.99 12.79
CA ARG A 138 -9.81 1.35 13.37
C ARG A 138 -9.68 -0.15 13.54
N HIS A 139 -8.56 -0.73 13.10
CA HIS A 139 -8.40 -2.16 12.89
C HIS A 139 -7.23 -2.77 13.68
N ILE A 140 -6.69 -2.02 14.63
CA ILE A 140 -5.68 -2.46 15.60
C ILE A 140 -6.30 -2.62 16.98
N GLU A 141 -5.53 -3.14 17.95
CA GLU A 141 -5.93 -3.21 19.36
C GLU A 141 -6.34 -1.81 19.86
N ASP A 142 -7.43 -1.75 20.63
CA ASP A 142 -8.12 -0.52 21.07
C ASP A 142 -8.70 0.38 19.96
N GLY A 143 -8.63 -0.05 18.69
CA GLY A 143 -9.33 0.58 17.57
C GLY A 143 -10.76 0.05 17.45
N GLU A 144 -11.73 0.95 17.31
CA GLU A 144 -13.15 0.58 17.30
C GLU A 144 -13.95 1.27 16.20
N ILE A 145 -15.05 0.64 15.79
CA ILE A 145 -16.01 1.20 14.85
C ILE A 145 -17.39 1.12 15.49
N GLU A 146 -18.00 2.26 15.76
CA GLU A 146 -19.33 2.33 16.33
C GLU A 146 -20.40 2.22 15.24
N ASN A 147 -21.43 1.41 15.52
CA ASN A 147 -22.72 1.39 14.82
C ASN A 147 -22.71 1.19 13.29
N TRP A 148 -21.66 0.61 12.71
CA TRP A 148 -21.69 0.29 11.28
C TRP A 148 -22.66 -0.86 10.95
N SER A 149 -23.44 -0.66 9.88
CA SER A 149 -24.22 -1.75 9.30
C SER A 149 -23.29 -2.86 8.82
N ARG A 150 -23.73 -4.12 8.96
CA ARG A 150 -22.96 -5.29 8.50
C ARG A 150 -22.55 -5.18 7.03
N PHE A 151 -23.40 -4.58 6.20
CA PHE A 151 -23.10 -4.32 4.79
C PHE A 151 -21.93 -3.36 4.62
N ARG A 152 -21.95 -2.20 5.30
CA ARG A 152 -20.87 -1.21 5.24
C ARG A 152 -19.54 -1.80 5.71
N THR A 153 -19.57 -2.59 6.78
CA THR A 153 -18.38 -3.28 7.30
C THR A 153 -17.82 -4.27 6.28
N THR A 154 -18.66 -5.07 5.63
CA THR A 154 -18.20 -6.04 4.62
C THR A 154 -17.61 -5.34 3.39
N VAL A 155 -18.26 -4.28 2.90
CA VAL A 155 -17.74 -3.48 1.77
C VAL A 155 -16.38 -2.87 2.12
N SER A 156 -16.25 -2.26 3.31
CA SER A 156 -14.98 -1.68 3.77
C SER A 156 -13.88 -2.73 3.89
N LYS A 157 -14.17 -3.89 4.49
CA LYS A 157 -13.20 -5.00 4.59
C LYS A 157 -12.77 -5.51 3.22
N GLY A 158 -13.70 -5.61 2.26
CA GLY A 158 -13.43 -5.98 0.88
C GLY A 158 -12.49 -4.98 0.20
N ALA A 159 -12.78 -3.67 0.32
CA ALA A 159 -11.92 -2.61 -0.21
C ALA A 159 -10.52 -2.62 0.41
N THR A 160 -10.41 -2.81 1.73
CA THR A 160 -9.12 -2.96 2.42
C THR A 160 -8.35 -4.19 1.94
N ALA A 161 -9.02 -5.35 1.80
CA ALA A 161 -8.39 -6.57 1.30
C ALA A 161 -7.89 -6.41 -0.15
N LEU A 162 -8.67 -5.75 -1.00
CA LEU A 162 -8.28 -5.43 -2.37
C LEU A 162 -7.05 -4.52 -2.40
N THR A 163 -7.07 -3.46 -1.60
CA THR A 163 -5.94 -2.51 -1.46
C THR A 163 -4.66 -3.23 -1.07
N LYS A 164 -4.68 -4.04 0.01
CA LYS A 164 -3.50 -4.80 0.46
C LYS A 164 -3.02 -5.82 -0.58
N ARG A 165 -3.93 -6.35 -1.41
CA ARG A 165 -3.57 -7.31 -2.46
C ARG A 165 -2.78 -6.65 -3.59
N PHE A 166 -3.19 -5.45 -4.01
CA PHE A 166 -2.67 -4.76 -5.19
C PHE A 166 -1.60 -3.70 -4.87
N LEU A 167 -1.57 -3.16 -3.65
CA LEU A 167 -0.53 -2.24 -3.16
C LEU A 167 0.35 -2.93 -2.12
N PRO A 168 1.54 -3.41 -2.51
CA PRO A 168 2.53 -3.93 -1.60
C PRO A 168 2.86 -3.04 -0.40
N THR A 169 2.95 -1.72 -0.58
CA THR A 169 3.19 -0.72 0.49
C THR A 169 2.11 -0.77 1.58
N ALA A 170 0.84 -0.96 1.19
CA ALA A 170 -0.29 -1.01 2.10
C ALA A 170 -0.42 -2.33 2.89
N ARG A 171 0.35 -3.38 2.59
CA ARG A 171 0.16 -4.72 3.19
C ARG A 171 0.36 -4.76 4.70
N ARG A 172 1.28 -3.94 5.20
CA ARG A 172 1.64 -3.89 6.63
C ARG A 172 0.81 -2.90 7.42
N ILE A 173 -0.03 -2.11 6.76
CA ILE A 173 -0.90 -1.11 7.40
C ILE A 173 -2.25 -1.77 7.66
N SER A 174 -2.73 -1.75 8.89
CA SER A 174 -4.03 -2.36 9.25
C SER A 174 -5.18 -1.63 8.60
N ASP A 175 -5.16 -0.29 8.63
CA ASP A 175 -6.19 0.59 8.05
C ASP A 175 -5.63 1.60 7.01
N PRO A 176 -5.25 1.14 5.80
CA PRO A 176 -4.72 2.01 4.74
C PRO A 176 -5.79 2.94 4.14
N MET A 177 -7.06 2.81 4.57
CA MET A 177 -8.20 3.56 4.06
C MET A 177 -8.58 4.75 4.95
N SER A 178 -7.84 4.98 6.03
CA SER A 178 -8.14 6.01 7.02
C SER A 178 -8.09 7.43 6.43
N GLY A 179 -8.99 8.28 6.92
CA GLY A 179 -9.01 9.72 6.64
C GLY A 179 -8.26 10.54 7.69
N MET A 180 -7.81 9.91 8.79
CA MET A 180 -7.10 10.56 9.88
C MET A 180 -5.66 10.07 9.94
N PHE A 181 -4.71 10.95 9.67
CA PHE A 181 -3.28 10.65 9.72
C PHE A 181 -2.48 11.93 9.96
N ALA A 182 -1.23 11.79 10.38
CA ALA A 182 -0.24 12.87 10.38
C ALA A 182 1.04 12.42 9.68
N VAL A 183 1.71 13.35 9.00
CA VAL A 183 2.88 13.08 8.18
C VAL A 183 3.92 14.18 8.36
N ARG A 184 5.20 13.80 8.26
CA ARG A 184 6.30 14.77 8.20
C ARG A 184 6.23 15.56 6.90
N ARG A 185 6.39 16.88 6.94
CA ARG A 185 6.31 17.72 5.74
C ARG A 185 7.34 17.31 4.68
N SER A 186 8.54 16.89 5.13
CA SER A 186 9.62 16.42 4.27
C SER A 186 9.26 15.22 3.40
N VAL A 187 8.34 14.36 3.83
CA VAL A 187 7.88 13.17 3.09
C VAL A 187 7.02 13.57 1.87
N VAL A 188 6.30 14.69 1.97
CA VAL A 188 5.33 15.15 0.96
C VAL A 188 5.77 16.41 0.21
N ASP A 189 6.97 16.95 0.48
CA ASP A 189 7.46 18.21 -0.12
C ASP A 189 7.82 18.09 -1.60
N ASN A 190 8.42 16.98 -2.01
CA ASN A 190 9.02 16.80 -3.34
C ASN A 190 8.27 15.81 -4.23
N VAL A 191 7.02 15.48 -3.86
CA VAL A 191 6.21 14.50 -4.59
C VAL A 191 5.00 15.20 -5.17
N ASP A 192 4.79 15.03 -6.48
CA ASP A 192 3.57 15.52 -7.13
C ASP A 192 2.41 14.56 -6.86
N LEU A 193 1.66 14.87 -5.80
CA LEU A 193 0.42 14.17 -5.45
C LEU A 193 -0.71 14.65 -6.36
N GLN A 194 -1.31 13.72 -7.10
CA GLN A 194 -2.40 13.93 -8.05
C GLN A 194 -3.50 12.89 -7.78
N PRO A 195 -4.16 12.96 -6.61
CA PRO A 195 -5.07 11.92 -6.18
C PRO A 195 -6.33 11.93 -7.02
N GLN A 196 -6.85 10.73 -7.29
CA GLN A 196 -8.20 10.56 -7.80
C GLN A 196 -9.13 10.19 -6.64
N GLY A 197 -10.27 10.87 -6.58
CA GLY A 197 -11.29 10.65 -5.56
C GLY A 197 -10.88 11.13 -4.15
N TYR A 198 -10.91 10.20 -3.18
CA TYR A 198 -11.03 10.55 -1.76
C TYR A 198 -10.03 9.83 -0.84
N LYS A 199 -9.08 9.07 -1.39
CA LYS A 199 -8.13 8.23 -0.61
C LYS A 199 -6.68 8.67 -0.75
N ILE A 200 -6.40 9.93 -0.40
CA ILE A 200 -5.05 10.53 -0.45
C ILE A 200 -3.99 9.74 0.33
N LEU A 201 -4.35 9.07 1.42
CA LEU A 201 -3.42 8.26 2.20
C LEU A 201 -2.75 7.17 1.34
N LEU A 202 -3.51 6.54 0.43
CA LEU A 202 -2.97 5.53 -0.49
C LEU A 202 -1.93 6.10 -1.42
N GLU A 203 -2.11 7.32 -1.90
CA GLU A 203 -1.15 7.96 -2.77
C GLU A 203 0.12 8.36 -2.01
N ILE A 204 -0.01 8.85 -0.77
CA ILE A 204 1.14 9.18 0.07
C ILE A 204 2.00 7.94 0.34
N ILE A 205 1.40 6.84 0.82
CA ILE A 205 2.17 5.62 1.14
C ILE A 205 2.75 4.92 -0.10
N SER A 206 2.22 5.23 -1.30
CA SER A 206 2.61 4.57 -2.55
C SER A 206 3.65 5.38 -3.34
N LYS A 207 3.55 6.72 -3.33
CA LYS A 207 4.41 7.62 -4.11
C LYS A 207 5.49 8.33 -3.29
N CYS A 208 5.30 8.48 -1.98
CA CYS A 208 6.31 9.09 -1.12
C CYS A 208 7.28 8.04 -0.58
N ASP A 209 8.48 8.50 -0.24
CA ASP A 209 9.48 7.69 0.46
C ASP A 209 9.08 7.59 1.94
N VAL A 210 8.39 6.51 2.28
CA VAL A 210 7.85 6.23 3.61
C VAL A 210 8.46 4.92 4.09
N GLU A 211 9.34 5.00 5.09
CA GLU A 211 9.98 3.81 5.67
C GLU A 211 9.23 3.38 6.94
N GLU A 212 8.95 4.33 7.82
CA GLU A 212 8.38 4.06 9.15
C GLU A 212 6.93 4.54 9.25
N VAL A 213 6.01 3.57 9.39
CA VAL A 213 4.56 3.79 9.57
C VAL A 213 4.15 3.34 10.97
N THR A 214 3.53 4.23 11.74
CA THR A 214 2.94 3.88 13.04
C THR A 214 1.43 4.01 13.00
N GLU A 215 0.69 3.04 13.54
CA GLU A 215 -0.77 3.11 13.67
C GLU A 215 -1.18 3.50 15.09
N VAL A 216 -2.10 4.46 15.22
CA VAL A 216 -2.64 4.95 16.49
C VAL A 216 -4.12 4.56 16.58
N PRO A 217 -4.57 3.88 17.66
CA PRO A 217 -5.94 3.41 17.74
C PRO A 217 -6.91 4.56 17.98
N TYR A 218 -8.08 4.49 17.33
CA TYR A 218 -9.19 5.38 17.64
C TYR A 218 -10.55 4.72 17.42
N THR A 219 -11.58 5.26 18.08
CA THR A 219 -12.97 4.89 17.88
C THR A 219 -13.59 5.76 16.78
N PHE A 220 -13.99 5.14 15.68
CA PHE A 220 -14.71 5.80 14.59
C PHE A 220 -16.19 5.91 14.93
N ARG A 221 -16.63 7.15 15.20
CA ARG A 221 -17.99 7.45 15.67
C ARG A 221 -18.97 7.67 14.53
N GLU A 222 -20.26 7.64 14.82
CA GLU A 222 -21.28 8.10 13.88
C GLU A 222 -21.20 9.61 13.65
N ARG A 223 -21.56 10.02 12.43
CA ARG A 223 -21.63 11.43 12.05
C ARG A 223 -22.67 12.13 12.92
N THR A 224 -22.34 13.29 13.47
CA THR A 224 -23.28 14.05 14.31
C THR A 224 -24.36 14.73 13.47
N ALA A 225 -24.02 15.21 12.27
CA ALA A 225 -24.96 15.81 11.32
C ALA A 225 -24.50 15.61 9.86
N GLY A 226 -25.45 15.58 8.91
CA GLY A 226 -25.21 15.47 7.46
C GLY A 226 -25.38 14.05 6.88
N GLU A 227 -25.51 13.95 5.55
CA GLU A 227 -25.67 12.68 4.83
C GLU A 227 -24.34 12.09 4.32
N SER A 228 -24.24 10.76 4.26
CA SER A 228 -23.08 10.03 3.70
C SER A 228 -23.13 10.05 2.17
N LYS A 229 -22.16 10.71 1.52
CA LYS A 229 -22.11 10.94 0.07
C LYS A 229 -21.35 9.86 -0.73
N LEU A 230 -21.24 8.63 -0.23
CA LEU A 230 -20.58 7.54 -0.98
C LEU A 230 -21.46 7.08 -2.15
N SER A 231 -21.21 7.61 -3.35
CA SER A 231 -21.89 7.24 -4.60
C SER A 231 -21.18 6.07 -5.33
N ALA A 232 -21.86 5.47 -6.31
CA ALA A 232 -21.26 4.45 -7.18
C ALA A 232 -20.00 4.95 -7.89
N ASP A 233 -20.02 6.22 -8.33
CA ASP A 233 -18.89 6.86 -9.01
C ASP A 233 -17.65 6.91 -8.11
N GLN A 234 -17.80 7.15 -6.81
CA GLN A 234 -16.67 7.14 -5.87
C GLN A 234 -16.07 5.75 -5.69
N TYR A 235 -16.88 4.69 -5.76
CA TYR A 235 -16.33 3.33 -5.76
C TYR A 235 -15.53 3.03 -7.04
N GLN A 236 -15.98 3.54 -8.19
CA GLN A 236 -15.25 3.42 -9.45
C GLN A 236 -13.93 4.20 -9.41
N GLU A 237 -13.96 5.47 -9.00
CA GLU A 237 -12.75 6.30 -8.82
C GLU A 237 -11.74 5.63 -7.89
N PHE A 238 -12.19 5.01 -6.80
CA PHE A 238 -11.32 4.26 -5.91
C PHE A 238 -10.63 3.08 -6.62
N VAL A 239 -11.35 2.31 -7.44
CA VAL A 239 -10.78 1.18 -8.17
C VAL A 239 -9.80 1.66 -9.24
N GLU A 240 -10.13 2.71 -9.99
CA GLU A 240 -9.26 3.32 -10.99
C GLU A 240 -7.97 3.84 -10.35
N HIS A 241 -8.08 4.57 -9.24
CA HIS A 241 -6.94 5.06 -8.48
C HIS A 241 -6.06 3.93 -7.95
N LEU A 242 -6.67 2.87 -7.41
CA LEU A 242 -5.95 1.70 -6.92
C LEU A 242 -5.17 1.01 -8.04
N LEU A 243 -5.77 0.89 -9.23
CA LEU A 243 -5.12 0.29 -10.40
C LEU A 243 -3.94 1.16 -10.87
N GLU A 244 -4.13 2.48 -10.96
CA GLU A 244 -3.06 3.41 -11.32
C GLU A 244 -1.85 3.31 -10.37
N LEU A 245 -2.10 3.36 -9.06
CA LEU A 245 -1.05 3.20 -8.05
C LEU A 245 -0.37 1.83 -8.13
N SER A 246 -1.14 0.76 -8.35
CA SER A 246 -0.58 -0.59 -8.46
C SER A 246 0.36 -0.76 -9.66
N VAL A 247 0.04 -0.13 -10.80
CA VAL A 247 0.89 -0.11 -11.99
C VAL A 247 2.16 0.69 -11.70
N GLY A 248 2.03 1.84 -11.03
CA GLY A 248 3.15 2.68 -10.62
C GLY A 248 4.13 1.93 -9.71
N GLU A 249 3.66 1.30 -8.64
CA GLU A 249 4.52 0.52 -7.73
C GLU A 249 5.17 -0.67 -8.42
N TYR A 250 4.45 -1.36 -9.31
CA TYR A 250 5.02 -2.49 -10.03
C TYR A 250 6.11 -2.03 -11.01
N ALA A 251 5.90 -0.90 -11.70
CA ALA A 251 6.89 -0.28 -12.57
C ALA A 251 8.13 0.18 -11.78
N ASN A 252 7.95 0.77 -10.60
CA ASN A 252 9.06 1.18 -9.73
C ASN A 252 9.87 -0.03 -9.26
N ARG A 253 9.21 -1.11 -8.82
CA ARG A 253 9.89 -2.37 -8.44
C ARG A 253 10.69 -2.99 -9.59
N ILE A 254 10.18 -2.89 -10.82
CA ILE A 254 10.90 -3.30 -12.04
C ILE A 254 12.16 -2.44 -12.23
N SER A 255 12.04 -1.12 -12.02
CA SER A 255 13.13 -0.15 -12.15
C SER A 255 14.21 -0.31 -11.06
N GLU A 256 13.81 -0.64 -9.83
CA GLU A 256 14.71 -0.88 -8.68
C GLU A 256 15.56 -2.13 -8.85
N ASN A 257 15.01 -3.19 -9.47
CA ASN A 257 15.75 -4.44 -9.71
C ASN A 257 15.66 -4.88 -11.18
N PRO A 258 16.33 -4.16 -12.09
CA PRO A 258 16.27 -4.47 -13.53
C PRO A 258 16.87 -5.85 -13.82
N ARG A 259 17.83 -6.31 -12.99
CA ARG A 259 18.40 -7.66 -13.09
C ARG A 259 17.35 -8.75 -12.90
N ARG A 260 16.37 -8.57 -12.02
CA ARG A 260 15.29 -9.56 -11.83
C ARG A 260 14.47 -9.77 -13.10
N VAL A 261 14.24 -8.71 -13.88
CA VAL A 261 13.55 -8.79 -15.17
C VAL A 261 14.40 -9.52 -16.19
N VAL A 262 15.70 -9.21 -16.24
CA VAL A 262 16.65 -9.94 -17.09
C VAL A 262 16.65 -11.42 -16.76
N ARG A 263 16.74 -11.79 -15.47
CA ARG A 263 16.62 -13.18 -15.02
C ARG A 263 15.30 -13.82 -15.44
N MET A 264 14.19 -13.09 -15.36
CA MET A 264 12.89 -13.62 -15.81
C MET A 264 12.90 -13.93 -17.32
N LEU A 265 13.46 -13.02 -18.13
CA LEU A 265 13.57 -13.22 -19.58
C LEU A 265 14.52 -14.36 -19.93
N GLU A 266 15.67 -14.44 -19.24
CA GLU A 266 16.62 -15.56 -19.37
C GLU A 266 15.97 -16.89 -18.96
N PHE A 267 15.21 -16.91 -17.86
CA PHE A 267 14.45 -18.07 -17.41
C PHE A 267 13.46 -18.56 -18.48
N PHE A 268 12.70 -17.64 -19.07
CA PHE A 268 11.76 -17.98 -20.14
C PHE A 268 12.48 -18.44 -21.41
N ALA A 269 13.62 -17.83 -21.75
CA ALA A 269 14.43 -18.25 -22.90
C ALA A 269 15.01 -19.67 -22.69
N VAL A 270 15.56 -19.96 -21.52
CA VAL A 270 16.05 -21.30 -21.14
C VAL A 270 14.90 -22.32 -21.23
N GLY A 271 13.72 -21.97 -20.69
CA GLY A 271 12.52 -22.79 -20.75
C GLY A 271 12.06 -23.08 -22.17
N ALA A 272 12.05 -22.08 -23.05
CA ALA A 272 11.70 -22.24 -24.46
C ALA A 272 12.66 -23.19 -25.19
N VAL A 273 13.97 -23.11 -24.90
CA VAL A 273 14.95 -24.07 -25.43
C VAL A 273 14.73 -25.46 -24.82
N GLY A 274 14.33 -25.56 -23.56
CA GLY A 274 13.96 -26.83 -22.92
C GLY A 274 12.83 -27.56 -23.65
N VAL A 275 11.85 -26.84 -24.19
CA VAL A 275 10.81 -27.42 -25.06
C VAL A 275 11.40 -28.01 -26.34
N LEU A 276 12.38 -27.34 -26.96
CA LEU A 276 13.08 -27.86 -28.13
C LEU A 276 13.90 -29.11 -27.79
N VAL A 277 14.60 -29.11 -26.65
CA VAL A 277 15.33 -30.28 -26.14
C VAL A 277 14.38 -31.46 -25.95
N ASN A 278 13.20 -31.23 -25.37
CA ASN A 278 12.17 -32.26 -25.23
C ASN A 278 11.79 -32.87 -26.59
N ILE A 279 11.43 -32.02 -27.55
CA ILE A 279 10.98 -32.46 -28.89
C ILE A 279 12.09 -33.25 -29.59
N ILE A 280 13.34 -32.76 -29.56
CA ILE A 280 14.47 -33.42 -30.21
C ILE A 280 14.73 -34.80 -29.59
N VAL A 281 14.83 -34.89 -28.26
CA VAL A 281 15.07 -36.16 -27.57
C VAL A 281 13.93 -37.14 -27.83
N PHE A 282 12.68 -36.66 -27.80
CA PHE A 282 11.51 -37.49 -28.10
C PHE A 282 11.58 -38.06 -29.52
N LEU A 283 11.86 -37.23 -30.53
CA LEU A 283 11.95 -37.67 -31.92
C LEU A 283 13.10 -38.66 -32.16
N LEU A 284 14.25 -38.47 -31.51
CA LEU A 284 15.38 -39.40 -31.59
C LEU A 284 15.04 -40.78 -31.02
N LEU A 285 14.37 -40.83 -29.87
CA LEU A 285 13.93 -42.09 -29.24
C LEU A 285 12.80 -42.78 -30.02
N MET A 286 11.87 -42.00 -30.56
CA MET A 286 10.86 -42.54 -31.47
C MET A 286 11.49 -43.15 -32.72
N LYS A 287 12.53 -42.51 -33.28
CA LYS A 287 13.26 -43.04 -34.45
C LYS A 287 14.02 -44.33 -34.14
N SER A 288 14.47 -44.54 -32.90
CA SER A 288 15.08 -45.82 -32.47
C SER A 288 14.06 -46.93 -32.21
N GLY A 289 12.76 -46.67 -32.39
CA GLY A 289 11.70 -47.66 -32.17
C GLY A 289 11.28 -47.81 -30.70
N THR A 290 11.69 -46.87 -29.83
CA THR A 290 11.30 -46.88 -28.42
C THR A 290 9.83 -46.50 -28.27
N HIS A 291 9.12 -47.16 -27.36
CA HIS A 291 7.69 -46.90 -27.10
C HIS A 291 7.45 -45.44 -26.70
N TYR A 292 6.41 -44.79 -27.25
CA TYR A 292 6.19 -43.34 -27.11
C TYR A 292 6.07 -42.85 -25.66
N LEU A 293 5.47 -43.63 -24.76
CA LEU A 293 5.42 -43.26 -23.33
C LEU A 293 6.82 -43.21 -22.71
N VAL A 294 7.67 -44.18 -23.04
CA VAL A 294 9.05 -44.23 -22.55
C VAL A 294 9.86 -43.09 -23.16
N SER A 295 9.72 -42.86 -24.47
CA SER A 295 10.32 -41.73 -25.18
C SER A 295 9.91 -40.39 -24.56
N GLY A 296 8.63 -40.22 -24.24
CA GLY A 296 8.07 -39.03 -23.61
C GLY A 296 8.64 -38.78 -22.21
N SER A 297 8.72 -39.82 -21.37
CA SER A 297 9.29 -39.71 -20.03
C SER A 297 10.76 -39.29 -20.06
N PHE A 298 11.59 -39.89 -20.91
CA PHE A 298 13.00 -39.52 -21.03
C PHE A 298 13.20 -38.12 -21.63
N ALA A 299 12.40 -37.76 -22.63
CA ALA A 299 12.40 -36.40 -23.19
C ALA A 299 12.02 -35.34 -22.14
N PHE A 300 11.02 -35.62 -21.31
CA PHE A 300 10.61 -34.74 -20.22
C PHE A 300 11.74 -34.58 -19.20
N LEU A 301 12.34 -35.68 -18.73
CA LEU A 301 13.46 -35.62 -17.81
C LEU A 301 14.64 -34.83 -18.40
N ALA A 302 14.98 -35.05 -19.67
CA ALA A 302 16.05 -34.30 -20.34
C ALA A 302 15.76 -32.78 -20.38
N ALA A 303 14.52 -32.39 -20.66
CA ALA A 303 14.12 -30.98 -20.66
C ALA A 303 14.16 -30.35 -19.25
N VAL A 304 13.75 -31.10 -18.23
CA VAL A 304 13.85 -30.64 -16.83
C VAL A 304 15.32 -30.46 -16.42
N GLN A 305 16.21 -31.39 -16.81
CA GLN A 305 17.65 -31.25 -16.58
C GLN A 305 18.24 -30.04 -17.30
N TRP A 306 17.87 -29.84 -18.57
CA TRP A 306 18.25 -28.65 -19.32
C TRP A 306 17.81 -27.38 -18.60
N ASN A 307 16.56 -27.32 -18.13
CA ASN A 307 16.03 -26.15 -17.43
C ASN A 307 16.79 -25.87 -16.13
N PHE A 308 17.14 -26.90 -15.35
CA PHE A 308 17.94 -26.69 -14.14
C PHE A 308 19.34 -26.18 -14.47
N VAL A 309 20.06 -26.88 -15.35
CA VAL A 309 21.46 -26.55 -15.70
C VAL A 309 21.55 -25.20 -16.41
N GLY A 310 20.63 -24.92 -17.34
CA GLY A 310 20.58 -23.65 -18.07
C GLY A 310 20.31 -22.47 -17.15
N ASN A 311 19.36 -22.61 -16.21
CA ASN A 311 19.08 -21.55 -15.24
C ASN A 311 20.20 -21.38 -14.22
N TRP A 312 20.84 -22.47 -13.78
CA TRP A 312 22.04 -22.38 -12.94
C TRP A 312 23.19 -21.71 -13.70
N ALA A 313 23.36 -21.98 -14.99
CA ALA A 313 24.49 -21.48 -15.77
C ALA A 313 24.32 -20.03 -16.25
N ILE A 314 23.10 -19.62 -16.61
CA ILE A 314 22.82 -18.34 -17.30
C ILE A 314 22.06 -17.40 -16.38
N THR A 315 20.93 -17.87 -15.84
CA THR A 315 19.90 -17.03 -15.22
C THR A 315 20.23 -16.60 -13.80
N PHE A 316 20.77 -17.50 -12.98
CA PHE A 316 21.00 -17.24 -11.55
C PHE A 316 22.50 -17.25 -11.25
N ASP A 317 22.89 -16.49 -10.22
CA ASP A 317 24.28 -16.29 -9.79
C ASP A 317 24.87 -17.57 -9.18
N ARG A 318 25.20 -18.56 -10.02
CA ARG A 318 25.85 -19.87 -9.76
C ARG A 318 26.32 -20.06 -8.31
N PRO A 319 25.41 -20.36 -7.37
CA PRO A 319 25.82 -20.52 -5.98
C PRO A 319 26.61 -21.83 -5.89
N SER A 320 27.79 -21.80 -5.26
CA SER A 320 28.64 -23.00 -5.08
C SER A 320 28.17 -23.90 -3.94
N ASP A 321 27.22 -23.44 -3.14
CA ASP A 321 26.71 -24.11 -1.94
C ASP A 321 25.45 -24.94 -2.21
N ALA A 322 25.28 -26.01 -1.42
CA ALA A 322 24.04 -26.77 -1.30
C ALA A 322 23.38 -27.23 -2.62
N LEU A 323 24.18 -27.59 -3.64
CA LEU A 323 23.71 -27.96 -4.99
C LEU A 323 22.55 -28.97 -4.98
N THR A 324 22.63 -30.01 -4.16
CA THR A 324 21.57 -31.04 -4.06
C THR A 324 20.27 -30.45 -3.51
N LYS A 325 20.33 -29.55 -2.51
CA LYS A 325 19.12 -28.89 -1.98
C LYS A 325 18.50 -27.99 -3.03
N ARG A 326 19.30 -27.19 -3.74
CA ARG A 326 18.86 -26.31 -4.83
C ARG A 326 18.21 -27.10 -5.96
N TYR A 327 18.81 -28.24 -6.33
CA TYR A 327 18.27 -29.16 -7.31
C TYR A 327 16.90 -29.70 -6.90
N VAL A 328 16.77 -30.23 -5.68
CA VAL A 328 15.49 -30.76 -5.16
C VAL A 328 14.43 -29.66 -5.09
N ALA A 329 14.79 -28.48 -4.58
CA ALA A 329 13.88 -27.34 -4.48
C ALA A 329 13.36 -26.89 -5.85
N PHE A 330 14.25 -26.78 -6.85
CA PHE A 330 13.86 -26.42 -8.21
C PHE A 330 12.82 -27.41 -8.79
N HIS A 331 13.05 -28.71 -8.63
CA HIS A 331 12.12 -29.73 -9.12
C HIS A 331 10.79 -29.69 -8.38
N ALA A 332 10.80 -29.47 -7.06
CA ALA A 332 9.58 -29.30 -6.28
C ALA A 332 8.76 -28.09 -6.76
N VAL A 333 9.41 -26.96 -7.04
CA VAL A 333 8.77 -25.77 -7.62
C VAL A 333 8.12 -26.11 -8.97
N CYS A 334 8.84 -26.79 -9.86
CA CYS A 334 8.32 -27.18 -11.17
C CYS A 334 7.12 -28.14 -11.09
N LEU A 335 7.09 -29.05 -10.11
CA LEU A 335 5.95 -29.94 -9.87
C LEU A 335 4.71 -29.16 -9.44
N VAL A 336 4.87 -28.16 -8.56
CA VAL A 336 3.75 -27.26 -8.21
C VAL A 336 3.33 -26.42 -9.41
N GLY A 337 4.28 -25.98 -10.24
CA GLY A 337 3.99 -25.29 -11.49
C GLY A 337 3.15 -26.11 -12.45
N LEU A 338 3.33 -27.43 -12.50
CA LEU A 338 2.46 -28.32 -13.28
C LEU A 338 1.03 -28.34 -12.72
N ILE A 339 0.86 -28.35 -11.40
CA ILE A 339 -0.46 -28.26 -10.77
C ILE A 339 -1.13 -26.91 -11.10
N VAL A 340 -0.37 -25.81 -11.03
CA VAL A 340 -0.84 -24.48 -11.43
C VAL A 340 -1.30 -24.47 -12.89
N TYR A 341 -0.53 -25.09 -13.79
CA TYR A 341 -0.90 -25.23 -15.19
C TYR A 341 -2.26 -25.94 -15.33
N GLU A 342 -2.45 -27.10 -14.69
CA GLU A 342 -3.68 -27.89 -14.80
C GLU A 342 -4.91 -27.14 -14.27
N ILE A 343 -4.76 -26.44 -13.13
CA ILE A 343 -5.82 -25.63 -12.54
C ILE A 343 -6.18 -24.47 -13.48
N VAL A 344 -5.19 -23.72 -13.96
CA VAL A 344 -5.43 -22.55 -14.82
C VAL A 344 -6.03 -22.98 -16.16
N LEU A 345 -5.51 -24.05 -16.78
CA LEU A 345 -6.07 -24.59 -18.02
C LEU A 345 -7.53 -24.99 -17.82
N SER A 346 -7.83 -25.73 -16.74
CA SER A 346 -9.20 -26.15 -16.42
C SER A 346 -10.13 -24.94 -16.29
N LEU A 347 -9.71 -23.91 -15.55
CA LEU A 347 -10.48 -22.67 -15.39
C LEU A 347 -10.70 -21.93 -16.71
N LEU A 348 -9.67 -21.82 -17.54
CA LEU A 348 -9.75 -21.13 -18.83
C LEU A 348 -10.67 -21.88 -19.82
N LEU A 349 -10.70 -23.21 -19.77
CA LEU A 349 -11.61 -24.02 -20.60
C LEU A 349 -13.10 -23.86 -20.21
N PHE A 350 -13.41 -23.36 -19.01
CA PHE A 350 -14.78 -22.99 -18.63
C PHE A 350 -15.22 -21.63 -19.21
N VAL A 351 -14.31 -20.83 -19.78
CA VAL A 351 -14.65 -19.55 -20.39
C VAL A 351 -15.28 -19.77 -21.76
N PRO A 352 -16.56 -19.37 -21.99
CA PRO A 352 -17.22 -19.55 -23.27
C PRO A 352 -16.45 -18.87 -24.40
N ALA A 353 -16.34 -19.56 -25.55
CA ALA A 353 -15.69 -19.07 -26.76
C ALA A 353 -14.17 -18.79 -26.67
N LEU A 354 -13.49 -19.16 -25.58
CA LEU A 354 -12.02 -19.10 -25.53
C LEU A 354 -11.42 -20.28 -26.32
N PRO A 355 -10.61 -20.05 -27.35
CA PRO A 355 -9.94 -21.13 -28.09
C PRO A 355 -9.00 -21.93 -27.18
N VAL A 356 -9.03 -23.26 -27.31
CA VAL A 356 -8.19 -24.19 -26.51
C VAL A 356 -6.71 -23.83 -26.58
N LEU A 357 -6.23 -23.40 -27.75
CA LEU A 357 -4.84 -22.98 -27.91
C LEU A 357 -4.51 -21.74 -27.05
N LEU A 358 -5.41 -20.76 -26.98
CA LEU A 358 -5.21 -19.57 -26.15
C LEU A 358 -5.31 -19.91 -24.66
N ALA A 359 -6.23 -20.80 -24.28
CA ALA A 359 -6.30 -21.33 -22.92
C ALA A 359 -4.99 -22.02 -22.51
N ASN A 360 -4.43 -22.85 -23.40
CA ASN A 360 -3.15 -23.52 -23.18
C ASN A 360 -1.98 -22.53 -23.05
N VAL A 361 -1.89 -21.54 -23.93
CA VAL A 361 -0.86 -20.49 -23.84
C VAL A 361 -0.98 -19.73 -22.51
N GLY A 362 -2.20 -19.39 -22.08
CA GLY A 362 -2.44 -18.76 -20.78
C GLY A 362 -1.98 -19.61 -19.60
N ALA A 363 -2.28 -20.92 -19.62
CA ALA A 363 -1.84 -21.85 -18.59
C ALA A 363 -0.30 -22.02 -18.55
N ILE A 364 0.35 -22.11 -19.71
CA ILE A 364 1.83 -22.13 -19.82
C ILE A 364 2.42 -20.85 -19.23
N GLY A 365 1.85 -19.69 -19.55
CA GLY A 365 2.27 -18.40 -19.02
C GLY A 365 2.19 -18.36 -17.49
N ALA A 366 1.05 -18.73 -16.92
CA ALA A 366 0.85 -18.76 -15.47
C ALA A 366 1.82 -19.71 -14.75
N SER A 367 2.01 -20.92 -15.30
CA SER A 367 2.96 -21.90 -14.78
C SER A 367 4.41 -21.43 -14.88
N SER A 368 4.78 -20.77 -15.98
CA SER A 368 6.13 -20.23 -16.18
C SER A 368 6.44 -19.11 -15.18
N VAL A 369 5.47 -18.23 -14.91
CA VAL A 369 5.59 -17.19 -13.87
C VAL A 369 5.75 -17.82 -12.49
N TRP A 370 4.94 -18.83 -12.14
CA TRP A 370 5.10 -19.57 -10.89
C TRP A 370 6.50 -20.17 -10.77
N ASN A 371 6.97 -20.87 -11.81
CA ASN A 371 8.28 -21.52 -11.83
C ASN A 371 9.42 -20.52 -11.68
N PHE A 372 9.35 -19.37 -12.35
CA PHE A 372 10.35 -18.31 -12.19
C PHE A 372 10.35 -17.77 -10.76
N VAL A 373 9.19 -17.35 -10.25
CA VAL A 373 9.07 -16.78 -8.90
C VAL A 373 9.55 -17.77 -7.85
N GLY A 374 9.09 -19.03 -7.92
CA GLY A 374 9.52 -20.08 -7.00
C GLY A 374 11.01 -20.37 -7.11
N ALA A 375 11.59 -20.41 -8.30
CA ALA A 375 13.02 -20.63 -8.48
C ALA A 375 13.85 -19.47 -7.91
N ASP A 376 13.46 -18.21 -8.19
CA ASP A 376 14.12 -16.98 -7.73
C ASP A 376 14.06 -16.84 -6.19
N THR A 377 12.95 -17.25 -5.55
CA THR A 377 12.76 -17.08 -4.10
C THR A 377 13.11 -18.30 -3.25
N THR A 378 13.27 -19.50 -3.83
CA THR A 378 13.56 -20.72 -3.08
C THR A 378 14.81 -21.43 -3.58
N ALA A 379 14.79 -21.98 -4.79
CA ALA A 379 15.86 -22.82 -5.32
C ALA A 379 17.18 -22.06 -5.51
N PHE A 380 17.10 -20.78 -5.89
CA PHE A 380 18.25 -19.92 -6.14
C PHE A 380 18.31 -18.72 -5.19
N ALA A 381 17.63 -18.80 -4.04
CA ALA A 381 17.73 -17.79 -2.99
C ALA A 381 19.17 -17.69 -2.43
N GLU A 382 19.56 -16.49 -1.99
CA GLU A 382 20.89 -16.21 -1.42
C GLU A 382 21.19 -17.06 -0.17
N ASN A 383 20.18 -17.36 0.66
CA ASN A 383 20.32 -18.18 1.87
C ASN A 383 19.38 -19.39 1.83
N ILE A 384 19.75 -20.45 1.10
CA ILE A 384 18.92 -21.67 1.02
C ILE A 384 18.87 -22.46 2.34
N GLU A 385 19.78 -22.20 3.28
CA GLU A 385 19.80 -22.89 4.58
C GLU A 385 18.65 -22.50 5.52
N ASN A 386 18.04 -21.33 5.32
CA ASN A 386 16.90 -20.84 6.11
C ASN A 386 15.55 -21.01 5.39
N VAL A 387 15.52 -21.64 4.21
CA VAL A 387 14.28 -21.90 3.48
C VAL A 387 13.63 -23.16 4.06
N GLU A 388 12.88 -22.99 5.15
CA GLU A 388 11.82 -23.94 5.47
C GLU A 388 10.79 -23.86 4.33
N ILE A 389 10.38 -25.01 3.80
CA ILE A 389 9.27 -25.10 2.84
C ILE A 389 7.99 -24.74 3.63
N SER A 390 7.74 -23.45 3.79
CA SER A 390 6.57 -22.92 4.50
C SER A 390 5.36 -23.00 3.58
N ILE A 391 4.48 -23.95 3.87
CA ILE A 391 3.11 -23.96 3.38
C ILE A 391 2.24 -23.36 4.50
N GLY A 392 2.35 -22.03 4.70
CA GLY A 392 1.54 -21.16 5.59
C GLY A 392 1.78 -21.26 7.12
N PRO A 393 1.16 -20.41 7.98
CA PRO A 393 0.81 -19.00 7.84
C PRO A 393 1.86 -18.07 8.51
N ILE A 394 1.66 -16.77 8.32
CA ILE A 394 2.51 -15.65 8.72
C ILE A 394 2.70 -15.59 10.24
N SER A 395 3.96 -15.53 10.69
CA SER A 395 4.33 -15.28 12.09
C SER A 395 4.20 -13.79 12.42
N TYR A 396 3.50 -13.49 13.50
CA TYR A 396 3.42 -12.17 14.12
C TYR A 396 4.54 -12.04 15.16
N THR A 397 5.39 -11.02 15.04
CA THR A 397 6.29 -10.64 16.13
C THR A 397 5.53 -9.65 17.02
N GLN A 398 4.96 -10.15 18.12
CA GLN A 398 4.49 -9.32 19.23
C GLN A 398 5.69 -8.95 20.09
N THR A 399 6.07 -7.67 20.11
CA THR A 399 6.94 -7.12 21.14
C THR A 399 6.12 -6.94 22.42
N ALA A 400 6.20 -7.92 23.32
CA ALA A 400 5.73 -7.76 24.69
C ALA A 400 6.78 -6.98 25.49
N THR A 401 6.36 -5.82 25.98
CA THR A 401 7.00 -5.06 27.06
C THR A 401 7.00 -5.87 28.35
N GLU A 402 8.16 -6.32 28.82
CA GLU A 402 8.33 -6.73 30.22
C GLU A 402 8.69 -5.49 31.06
N PHE A 403 7.69 -5.04 31.81
CA PHE A 403 7.85 -4.11 32.92
C PHE A 403 8.59 -4.82 34.07
N GLU A 404 9.66 -4.18 34.54
CA GLU A 404 10.27 -4.46 35.84
C GLU A 404 9.23 -4.25 36.96
N GLY A 405 9.04 -5.27 37.79
CA GLY A 405 8.30 -5.19 39.05
C GLY A 405 9.08 -5.87 40.15
N GLY A 406 9.71 -5.08 41.02
CA GLY A 406 10.26 -5.52 42.30
C GLY A 406 9.18 -5.61 43.41
N SER A 407 9.60 -6.14 44.57
CA SER A 407 8.88 -6.42 45.84
C SER A 407 7.92 -7.63 45.78
N ASP A 408 8.00 -8.65 46.64
CA ASP A 408 8.66 -8.90 47.94
C ASP A 408 9.18 -10.35 48.05
#